data_AF-A0A2E7BT11-F1
#
_entry.id   AF-A0A2E7BT11-F1
#
_cell.length_a   1.000
_cell.length_b   1.000
_cell.length_c   1.000
_cell.angle_alpha   90.00
_cell.angle_beta   90.00
_cell.angle_gamma   90.00
#
_symmetry.space_group_name_H-M   'P 1'
#
loop_
_entity.id
_entity.type
_entity.pdbx_description
1 polymer ?
#
loop_
_entity_poly.entity_id
_entity_poly.type
_entity_poly.pdbx_seq_one_letter_code
_entity_poly.pdbx_strand_id
1 'polypeptide(L)' 'MGLVGIRLDALKALLAAVHNEQLPCPLSPDALACQGFQDLSEQILASLRGLEEEAVRAVLVAVIAERLSVLDQTIGSA' A
#
# COMPACT_ATOMS: atom_id res chain seq x y z
N MET A 1 9.87 0.45 -10.33
CA MET A 1 8.75 1.40 -10.22
C MET A 1 7.59 0.62 -9.64
N GLY A 2 7.30 0.81 -8.35
CA GLY A 2 6.31 0.02 -7.59
C GLY A 2 5.84 0.86 -6.41
N LEU A 3 5.61 0.25 -5.25
CA LEU A 3 5.18 0.97 -4.03
C LEU A 3 6.16 2.08 -3.55
N VAL A 4 7.36 2.16 -4.13
CA VAL A 4 8.44 3.08 -3.72
C VAL A 4 8.04 4.57 -3.79
N GLY A 5 7.25 4.96 -4.80
CA GLY A 5 6.82 6.33 -5.04
C GLY A 5 5.54 6.75 -4.31
N ILE A 6 4.89 5.82 -3.62
CA ILE A 6 3.62 6.08 -2.95
C ILE A 6 3.88 6.70 -1.58
N ARG A 7 3.16 7.77 -1.25
CA ARG A 7 3.25 8.42 0.06
C ARG A 7 2.82 7.47 1.18
N LEU A 8 3.46 7.59 2.34
CA LEU A 8 3.18 6.74 3.51
C LEU A 8 1.70 6.79 3.93
N ASP A 9 1.07 7.97 3.88
CA ASP A 9 -0.37 8.11 4.19
C ASP A 9 -1.27 7.34 3.22
N ALA A 10 -0.92 7.31 1.94
CA ALA A 10 -1.66 6.55 0.94
C ALA A 10 -1.48 5.04 1.14
N LEU A 11 -0.28 4.57 1.52
CA LEU A 11 -0.05 3.17 1.87
C LEU A 11 -0.86 2.75 3.11
N LYS A 12 -0.93 3.61 4.13
CA LYS A 12 -1.76 3.37 5.32
C LYS A 12 -3.25 3.32 4.97
N ALA A 13 -3.73 4.24 4.14
CA ALA A 13 -5.11 4.24 3.66
C ALA A 13 -5.44 2.97 2.86
N LEU A 14 -4.53 2.53 1.99
CA LEU A 14 -4.68 1.30 1.24
C LEU A 14 -4.73 0.06 2.16
N LEU A 15 -3.83 -0.01 3.15
CA LEU A 15 -3.84 -1.08 4.16
C LEU A 15 -5.16 -1.09 4.95
N ALA A 16 -5.67 0.07 5.34
CA ALA A 16 -6.94 0.18 6.03
C ALA A 16 -8.11 -0.29 5.16
N ALA A 17 -8.14 0.08 3.87
CA ALA A 17 -9.19 -0.35 2.95
C ALA A 17 -9.17 -1.87 2.71
N VAL A 18 -7.99 -2.49 2.62
CA VAL A 18 -7.85 -3.96 2.54
C VAL A 18 -8.25 -4.62 3.86
N HIS A 19 -7.83 -4.05 5.00
CA HIS A 19 -8.14 -4.60 6.33
C HIS A 19 -9.64 -4.59 6.66
N ASN A 20 -10.35 -3.55 6.25
CA ASN A 20 -11.77 -3.37 6.47
C ASN A 20 -12.63 -3.99 5.36
N GLU A 21 -12.05 -4.85 4.50
CA GLU A 21 -12.76 -5.54 3.41
C GLU A 21 -13.42 -4.57 2.39
N GLN A 22 -12.97 -3.31 2.34
CA GLN A 22 -13.47 -2.28 1.43
C GLN A 22 -12.85 -2.41 0.03
N LEU A 23 -11.75 -3.14 -0.08
CA LEU A 23 -11.11 -3.52 -1.32
C LEU A 23 -11.18 -5.04 -1.51
N PRO A 24 -11.84 -5.52 -2.58
CA PRO A 24 -11.81 -6.93 -2.91
C PRO A 24 -10.39 -7.35 -3.30
N CYS A 25 -9.98 -8.51 -2.81
CA CYS A 25 -8.77 -9.19 -3.26
C CYS A 25 -9.14 -10.37 -4.19
N PRO A 26 -8.41 -10.61 -5.29
CA PRO A 26 -7.24 -9.86 -5.74
C PRO A 26 -7.58 -8.45 -6.20
N LEU A 27 -6.67 -7.50 -5.92
CA LEU A 27 -6.89 -6.08 -6.19
C LEU A 27 -7.24 -5.84 -7.66
N SER A 28 -8.31 -5.08 -7.87
CA SER A 28 -8.83 -4.73 -9.19
C SER A 28 -8.71 -3.23 -9.45
N PRO A 29 -8.41 -2.81 -10.70
CA PRO A 29 -8.27 -1.39 -11.04
C PRO A 29 -9.57 -0.61 -10.76
N ASP A 30 -10.73 -1.22 -11.02
CA ASP A 30 -12.04 -0.62 -10.76
C ASP A 30 -12.28 -0.34 -9.26
N ALA A 31 -11.96 -1.31 -8.41
CA ALA A 31 -12.10 -1.15 -6.97
C ALA A 31 -11.13 -0.11 -6.39
N LEU A 32 -9.90 -0.04 -6.91
CA LEU A 32 -8.94 1.01 -6.56
C LEU A 32 -9.45 2.39 -6.96
N ALA A 33 -10.04 2.53 -8.15
CA ALA A 33 -10.64 3.79 -8.60
C ALA A 33 -11.84 4.19 -7.73
N CYS A 34 -12.73 3.24 -7.37
CA CYS A 34 -13.86 3.48 -6.47
C CYS A 34 -13.44 3.97 -5.09
N GLN A 35 -12.26 3.56 -4.61
CA GLN A 35 -11.67 3.98 -3.33
C GLN A 35 -10.78 5.23 -3.45
N GLY A 36 -10.73 5.88 -4.62
CA GLY A 36 -9.98 7.12 -4.84
C GLY A 36 -8.48 6.93 -5.11
N PHE A 37 -8.03 5.70 -5.40
CA PHE A 37 -6.64 5.39 -5.75
C PHE A 37 -6.40 5.39 -7.26
N GLN A 38 -7.23 6.05 -8.09
CA GLN A 38 -7.10 5.95 -9.55
C GLN A 38 -5.71 6.35 -10.09
N ASP A 39 -5.10 7.37 -9.51
CA ASP A 39 -3.78 7.90 -9.91
C ASP A 39 -2.62 6.96 -9.52
N LEU A 40 -2.84 6.14 -8.47
CA LEU A 40 -1.86 5.20 -7.94
C LEU A 40 -2.10 3.76 -8.41
N SER A 41 -3.19 3.51 -9.14
CA SER A 41 -3.66 2.18 -9.52
C SER A 41 -2.61 1.37 -10.27
N GLU A 42 -1.91 1.99 -11.23
CA GLU A 42 -0.83 1.34 -11.98
C GLU A 42 0.34 0.93 -11.07
N GLN A 43 0.78 1.83 -10.18
CA GLN A 43 1.91 1.57 -9.28
C GLN A 43 1.58 0.48 -8.25
N ILE A 44 0.34 0.49 -7.73
CA ILE A 44 -0.17 -0.51 -6.79
C ILE A 44 -0.25 -1.88 -7.47
N LEU A 45 -0.91 -1.94 -8.64
CA LEU A 45 -1.11 -3.19 -9.38
C LEU A 45 0.20 -3.77 -9.92
N ALA A 46 1.19 -2.94 -10.25
CA ALA A 46 2.50 -3.42 -10.66
C ALA A 46 3.19 -4.30 -9.60
N SER A 47 2.87 -4.09 -8.30
CA SER A 47 3.49 -4.84 -7.19
C SER A 47 2.55 -5.85 -6.53
N LEU A 48 1.24 -5.60 -6.56
CA LEU A 48 0.26 -6.34 -5.74
C LEU A 48 -0.79 -7.12 -6.57
N ARG A 49 -0.81 -6.97 -7.89
CA ARG A 49 -1.79 -7.66 -8.74
C ARG A 49 -1.64 -9.17 -8.61
N GLY A 50 -2.78 -9.85 -8.44
CA GLY A 50 -2.85 -11.31 -8.36
C GLY A 50 -2.47 -11.89 -7.00
N LEU A 51 -2.11 -11.05 -6.03
CA LEU A 51 -1.91 -11.49 -4.65
C LEU A 51 -3.25 -11.66 -3.93
N GLU A 52 -3.32 -12.66 -3.06
CA GLU A 52 -4.41 -12.84 -2.11
C GLU A 52 -4.33 -11.83 -0.97
N GLU A 53 -5.44 -11.65 -0.25
CA GLU A 53 -5.56 -10.61 0.79
C GLU A 53 -4.44 -10.66 1.82
N GLU A 54 -4.11 -11.85 2.34
CA GLU A 54 -3.06 -12.00 3.35
C GLU A 54 -1.69 -11.57 2.81
N ALA A 55 -1.39 -11.90 1.56
CA ALA A 55 -0.14 -11.51 0.92
C ALA A 55 -0.10 -10.00 0.66
N VAL A 56 -1.20 -9.40 0.17
CA VAL A 56 -1.33 -7.95 0.01
C VAL A 56 -1.08 -7.24 1.34
N ARG A 57 -1.73 -7.72 2.42
CA ARG A 57 -1.59 -7.14 3.76
C ARG A 57 -0.15 -7.26 4.27
N ALA A 58 0.47 -8.43 4.14
CA ALA A 58 1.83 -8.65 4.59
C ALA A 58 2.83 -7.70 3.89
N VAL A 59 2.70 -7.52 2.58
CA VAL A 59 3.55 -6.59 1.81
C VAL A 59 3.33 -5.14 2.27
N LEU A 60 2.08 -4.70 2.42
CA LEU A 60 1.77 -3.34 2.87
C LEU A 60 2.31 -3.05 4.27
N VAL A 61 2.15 -3.99 5.22
CA VAL A 61 2.68 -3.88 6.57
C VAL A 61 4.21 -3.79 6.55
N ALA A 62 4.89 -4.65 5.79
CA ALA A 62 6.34 -4.65 5.68
C ALA A 62 6.87 -3.32 5.13
N VAL A 63 6.28 -2.81 4.04
CA VAL A 63 6.69 -1.54 3.42
C VAL A 63 6.43 -0.36 4.37
N ILE A 64 5.28 -0.31 5.05
CA ILE A 64 4.97 0.75 6.01
C ILE A 64 5.95 0.72 7.18
N ALA A 65 6.27 -0.46 7.72
CA ALA A 65 7.22 -0.62 8.82
C ALA A 65 8.63 -0.16 8.42
N GLU A 66 9.09 -0.56 7.24
CA GLU A 66 10.39 -0.11 6.69
C GLU A 66 10.45 1.43 6.62
N ARG A 67 9.39 2.07 6.11
CA ARG A 67 9.35 3.53 5.98
C ARG A 67 9.35 4.23 7.34
N LEU A 68 8.56 3.73 8.29
CA LEU A 68 8.54 4.29 9.65
C LEU A 68 9.90 4.15 10.32
N SER A 69 10.57 3.00 10.15
CA SER A 69 11.92 2.78 10.70
C SER A 69 12.96 3.73 10.08
N VAL A 70 12.88 4.02 8.79
CA VAL A 70 13.78 4.98 8.12
C VAL A 70 13.54 6.41 8.62
N LEU A 71 12.28 6.80 8.83
CA LEU A 71 11.95 8.10 9.41
C LEU A 71 12.51 8.25 10.83
N ASP A 72 12.43 7.20 11.65
CA ASP A 72 12.95 7.19 13.03
C ASP A 72 14.48 7.37 13.07
N GLN A 73 15.22 6.68 12.20
CA GLN A 73 16.68 6.80 12.12
C GLN A 73 17.17 8.18 11.65
N THR A 74 16.32 8.95 10.95
CA THR A 74 16.64 10.31 10.52
C THR A 74 16.59 11.32 11.68
N ILE A 75 15.84 11.03 12.74
CA ILE A 75 15.72 11.90 13.93
C ILE A 75 16.76 11.52 15.00
N GLY A 76 17.17 10.25 15.08
CA GLY A 76 18.17 9.75 16.02
C GLY A 76 19.64 10.02 15.66
N SER A 77 19.92 10.68 14.53
CA SER A 77 21.29 10.98 14.04
C SER A 77 21.69 12.47 14.18
N ALA A 78 21.08 13.22 15.10
CA ALA A 78 21.39 14.64 15.35
C ALA A 78 22.11 14.86 16.69
#